data_AF-A0A2E7N3V4-F1
#
_entry.id   AF-A0A2E7N3V4-F1
#
_cell.length_a   1.000
_cell.length_b   1.000
_cell.length_c   1.000
_cell.angle_alpha   90.00
_cell.angle_beta   90.00
_cell.angle_gamma   90.00
#
_symmetry.space_group_name_H-M   'P 1'
#
loop_
_entity.id
_entity.type
_entity.pdbx_description
1 polymer ?
#
loop_
_entity_poly.entity_id
_entity_poly.type
_entity_poly.pdbx_seq_one_letter_code
_entity_poly.pdbx_strand_id
1 'polypeptide(L)' 'EDSPIGSKAAMASGASWICVSTPFSRSAIESTNWLDPMWVVHDPVKLNQTVNRRIESVENA' A
#
# COMPACT_ATOMS: atom_id res chain seq x y z
N GLU A 1 -6.43 1.22 -1.22
CA GLU A 1 -6.95 1.28 0.16
C GLU A 1 -6.19 2.37 0.91
N ASP A 2 -6.81 3.13 1.81
CA ASP A 2 -6.18 4.24 2.55
C ASP A 2 -6.16 4.04 4.07
N SER A 3 -6.68 2.92 4.59
CA SER A 3 -6.70 2.64 6.03
C SER A 3 -5.84 1.43 6.43
N PRO A 4 -5.37 1.35 7.69
CA PRO A 4 -4.71 0.16 8.21
C PRO A 4 -5.61 -1.09 8.12
N ILE A 5 -6.89 -0.97 8.48
CA ILE A 5 -7.77 -2.14 8.58
C ILE A 5 -8.08 -2.74 7.22
N GLY A 6 -8.37 -1.91 6.21
CA GLY A 6 -8.60 -2.42 4.86
C GLY A 6 -7.32 -2.91 4.19
N SER A 7 -6.16 -2.30 4.47
CA SER A 7 -4.86 -2.82 4.00
C SER A 7 -4.58 -4.21 4.56
N LYS A 8 -4.91 -4.44 5.85
CA LYS A 8 -4.81 -5.77 6.48
C LYS A 8 -5.79 -6.77 5.87
N ALA A 9 -7.01 -6.37 5.56
CA ALA A 9 -8.00 -7.22 4.92
C ALA A 9 -7.57 -7.62 3.49
N ALA A 10 -7.01 -6.69 2.71
CA ALA A 10 -6.51 -6.96 1.37
C ALA A 10 -5.32 -7.93 1.37
N MET A 11 -4.42 -7.84 2.36
CA MET A 11 -3.36 -8.83 2.53
C MET A 11 -3.91 -10.21 2.87
N ALA A 12 -4.87 -10.29 3.79
CA ALA A 12 -5.44 -11.55 4.24
C ALA A 12 -6.20 -12.30 3.12
N SER A 13 -6.72 -11.58 2.11
CA SER A 13 -7.36 -12.19 0.96
C SER A 13 -6.38 -12.74 -0.10
N GLY A 14 -5.07 -12.48 0.05
CA GLY A 14 -4.07 -12.82 -0.95
C GLY A 14 -4.05 -11.88 -2.16
N ALA A 15 -4.77 -10.76 -2.12
CA ALA A 15 -4.75 -9.78 -3.19
C ALA A 15 -3.42 -9.02 -3.23
N SER A 16 -2.98 -8.66 -4.44
CA SER A 16 -1.98 -7.60 -4.59
C SER A 16 -2.57 -6.27 -4.13
N TRP A 17 -1.85 -5.57 -3.26
CA TRP A 17 -2.35 -4.39 -2.56
C TRP A 17 -1.33 -3.26 -2.63
N ILE A 18 -1.86 -2.03 -2.58
CA ILE A 18 -1.10 -0.80 -2.39
C ILE A 18 -1.91 0.07 -1.43
N CYS A 19 -1.26 0.54 -0.37
CA CYS A 19 -1.84 1.51 0.55
C CYS A 19 -1.58 2.92 0.02
N VAL A 20 -2.63 3.69 -0.24
CA VAL A 20 -2.54 5.07 -0.71
C VAL A 20 -3.11 5.95 0.39
N SER A 21 -2.25 6.51 1.23
CA SER A 21 -2.72 7.32 2.35
C SER A 21 -3.26 8.66 1.88
N THR A 22 -4.29 9.15 2.54
CA THR A 22 -4.71 10.55 2.46
C THR A 22 -4.05 11.36 3.59
N PRO A 23 -4.08 12.71 3.56
CA PRO A 23 -3.63 13.50 4.71
C PRO A 23 -4.33 13.10 6.02
N PHE A 24 -5.58 12.65 5.95
CA PHE A 24 -6.35 12.18 7.10
C PHE A 24 -5.83 10.84 7.65
N SER A 25 -5.53 9.88 6.78
CA SER A 25 -5.15 8.53 7.21
C SER A 25 -3.64 8.34 7.45
N ARG A 26 -2.80 9.30 7.01
CA ARG A 26 -1.33 9.18 7.04
C ARG A 26 -0.76 8.83 8.42
N SER A 27 -1.18 9.54 9.47
CA SER A 27 -0.68 9.28 10.83
C SER A 27 -1.04 7.86 11.32
N ALA A 28 -2.24 7.37 10.97
CA ALA A 28 -2.65 6.01 11.29
C ALA A 28 -1.84 4.97 10.51
N ILE A 29 -1.50 5.24 9.25
CA ILE A 29 -0.65 4.37 8.43
C ILE A 29 0.81 4.35 8.94
N GLU A 30 1.40 5.51 9.22
CA GLU A 30 2.78 5.65 9.70
C GLU A 30 3.00 5.04 11.09
N SER A 31 1.94 4.95 11.91
CA SER A 31 2.02 4.28 13.21
C SER A 31 1.96 2.75 13.14
N THR A 32 1.70 2.17 11.96
CA THR A 32 1.78 0.72 11.77
C THR A 32 3.22 0.26 11.55
N ASN A 33 3.61 -0.84 12.19
CA ASN A 33 4.94 -1.45 12.04
C ASN A 33 4.95 -2.65 11.07
N TRP A 34 3.77 -3.06 10.60
CA TRP A 34 3.57 -4.25 9.75
C TRP A 34 3.30 -3.91 8.29
N LEU A 35 3.02 -2.64 7.97
CA LEU A 35 2.97 -2.19 6.58
C LEU A 35 4.39 -2.00 6.06
N ASP A 36 4.72 -2.72 4.99
CA ASP A 36 5.94 -2.48 4.25
C ASP A 36 5.87 -1.09 3.58
N PRO A 37 6.78 -0.15 3.93
CA PRO A 37 6.79 1.19 3.35
C PRO A 37 6.91 1.21 1.83
N MET A 38 7.43 0.14 1.20
CA MET A 38 7.53 0.03 -0.25
C MET A 38 6.17 0.02 -0.95
N TRP A 39 5.11 -0.43 -0.26
CA TRP A 39 3.74 -0.52 -0.77
C TRP A 39 2.83 0.59 -0.23
N VAL A 40 3.41 1.60 0.44
CA VAL A 40 2.71 2.79 0.95
C VAL A 40 3.01 3.99 0.06
N VAL A 41 1.97 4.68 -0.38
CA VAL A 41 2.04 5.87 -1.23
C VAL A 41 1.36 7.04 -0.52
N HIS A 42 2.17 8.04 -0.14
CA HIS A 42 1.66 9.28 0.47
C HIS A 42 1.35 10.38 -0.55
N ASP A 43 1.96 10.30 -1.74
CA ASP A 43 1.79 11.23 -2.85
C ASP A 43 1.13 10.49 -4.02
N PRO A 44 -0.14 10.78 -4.34
CA PRO A 44 -0.87 10.08 -5.41
C PRO A 44 -0.19 10.16 -6.78
N VAL A 45 0.63 11.17 -7.05
CA VAL A 45 1.37 11.29 -8.32
C VAL A 45 2.37 10.14 -8.49
N LYS A 46 2.86 9.55 -7.39
CA LYS A 46 3.78 8.42 -7.40
C LYS A 46 3.09 7.07 -7.50
N LEU A 47 1.74 7.02 -7.48
CA LEU A 47 0.99 5.77 -7.47
C LEU A 47 1.34 4.87 -8.67
N ASN A 48 1.42 5.44 -9.87
CA ASN A 48 1.74 4.67 -11.08
C ASN A 48 3.10 3.97 -10.99
N GLN A 49 4.10 4.60 -10.35
CA GLN A 49 5.42 3.99 -10.15
C GLN A 49 5.34 2.77 -9.24
N THR A 50 4.56 2.86 -8.16
CA THR A 50 4.36 1.73 -7.22
C THR A 50 3.53 0.62 -7.84
N VAL A 51 2.52 0.96 -8.65
CA VAL A 51 1.72 -0.03 -9.42
C VAL A 51 2.61 -0.82 -10.36
N ASN A 52 3.43 -0.15 -11.17
CA ASN A 52 4.34 -0.83 -12.11
C ASN A 52 5.30 -1.77 -11.37
N ARG A 53 5.92 -1.29 -10.28
CA ARG A 53 6.77 -2.14 -9.43
C ARG A 53 6.03 -3.36 -8.90
N ARG A 54 4.76 -3.20 -8.50
CA ARG A 54 3.96 -4.31 -7.96
C ARG A 54 3.67 -5.35 -9.03
N ILE A 55 3.36 -4.93 -10.25
CA ILE A 55 3.17 -5.83 -11.40
C ILE A 55 4.45 -6.61 -11.68
N GLU A 56 5.58 -5.92 -11.82
CA GLU A 56 6.89 -6.54 -12.05
C GLU A 56 7.26 -7.53 -10.92
N SER A 57 6.95 -7.20 -9.67
CA SER A 57 7.21 -8.10 -8.52
C SER A 57 6.38 -9.38 -8.54
N VAL A 58 5.19 -9.36 -9.14
CA VAL A 58 4.32 -10.55 -9.24
C VAL A 58 4.69 -11.40 -10.44
N GLU A 59 5.11 -10.78 -11.54
CA GLU A 59 5.56 -11.50 -12.74
C GLU A 59 6.89 -12.24 -12.54
N ASN A 60 7.72 -11.79 -11.59
CA ASN A 60 9.03 -12.38 -11.29
C ASN A 60 9.04 -13.31 -10.04
N ALA A 61 7.88 -13.59 -9.44
CA ALA A 61 7.72 -14.43 -8.24
C ALA A 61 7.25 -15.85 -8.58
#